data_AF-A0A3R7EHT6-F1
#
_entry.id   AF-A0A3R7EHT6-F1
#
_cell.length_a   1.000
_cell.length_b   1.000
_cell.length_c   1.000
_cell.angle_alpha   90.00
_cell.angle_beta   90.00
_cell.angle_gamma   90.00
#
_symmetry.space_group_name_H-M   'P 1'
#
loop_
_entity.id
_entity.type
_entity.pdbx_description
1 polymer ?
#
loop_
_entity_poly.entity_id
_entity_poly.type
_entity_poly.pdbx_seq_one_letter_code
_entity_poly.pdbx_strand_id
1 'polypeptide(L)'
;IRIIKRHIGGGITAEEAVKLGWPVEDYLPETIEEKIVTYADKLIEGERVVPIEKTIREFSRKLGMNHPSIKRIIDLHKEITKICGVNIESLMEKKLTLE
;
A
#
# COMPACT_ATOMS: atom_id res chain seq x y z
N ILE A 1 13.10 -12.52 4.14
CA ILE A 1 12.42 -11.60 5.09
C ILE A 1 10.95 -11.47 4.66
N ARG A 2 10.00 -11.73 5.57
CA ARG A 2 8.55 -11.81 5.29
C ARG A 2 7.91 -10.52 4.76
N ILE A 3 8.39 -9.36 5.22
CA ILE A 3 7.92 -8.03 4.82
C ILE A 3 8.11 -7.77 3.32
N ILE A 4 9.26 -8.15 2.77
CA ILE A 4 9.63 -7.86 1.37
C ILE A 4 8.64 -8.50 0.40
N LYS A 5 8.13 -9.68 0.68
CA LYS A 5 7.20 -10.34 -0.26
C LYS A 5 5.75 -9.88 -0.15
N ARG A 6 5.40 -9.11 0.90
CA ARG A 6 4.01 -8.74 1.21
C ARG A 6 3.58 -7.33 0.82
N HIS A 7 4.53 -6.47 0.42
CA HIS A 7 4.21 -5.06 0.11
C HIS A 7 3.60 -4.85 -1.28
N ILE A 8 3.81 -5.80 -2.21
CA ILE A 8 3.48 -5.64 -3.62
C ILE A 8 1.97 -5.48 -3.78
N GLY A 9 1.53 -4.37 -4.41
CA GLY A 9 0.13 -4.13 -4.75
C GLY A 9 -0.86 -4.07 -3.58
N GLY A 10 -0.39 -3.88 -2.34
CA GLY A 10 -1.24 -4.00 -1.15
C GLY A 10 -1.40 -5.44 -0.64
N GLY A 11 -0.46 -6.31 -1.03
CA GLY A 11 -0.44 -7.76 -0.83
C GLY A 11 -0.84 -8.51 -2.10
N ILE A 12 -0.71 -9.83 -2.10
CA ILE A 12 -1.15 -10.73 -3.18
C ILE A 12 -1.76 -11.97 -2.53
N THR A 13 -2.99 -12.35 -2.90
CA THR A 13 -3.61 -13.58 -2.35
C THR A 13 -2.97 -14.82 -2.96
N ALA A 14 -3.17 -15.99 -2.36
CA ALA A 14 -2.70 -17.25 -2.93
C ALA A 14 -3.26 -17.51 -4.34
N GLU A 15 -4.52 -17.14 -4.60
CA GLU A 15 -5.13 -17.27 -5.93
C GLU A 15 -4.53 -16.29 -6.95
N GLU A 16 -4.20 -15.07 -6.52
CA GLU A 16 -3.49 -14.11 -7.36
C GLU A 16 -2.06 -14.59 -7.64
N ALA A 17 -1.37 -15.18 -6.66
CA ALA A 17 -0.04 -15.76 -6.81
C ALA A 17 -0.01 -16.88 -7.85
N VAL A 18 -1.01 -17.78 -7.85
CA VAL A 18 -1.18 -18.82 -8.88
C VAL A 18 -1.24 -18.20 -10.27
N LYS A 19 -2.04 -17.13 -10.45
CA LYS A 19 -2.19 -16.45 -11.76
C LYS A 19 -0.90 -15.76 -12.21
N LEU A 20 -0.05 -15.35 -11.27
CA LEU A 20 1.25 -14.74 -11.52
C LEU A 20 2.38 -15.77 -11.73
N GLY A 21 2.11 -17.06 -11.55
CA GLY A 21 3.13 -18.11 -11.59
C GLY A 21 4.10 -18.06 -10.41
N TRP A 22 3.69 -17.46 -9.30
CA TRP A 22 4.47 -17.38 -8.06
C TRP A 22 4.27 -18.63 -7.21
N PRO A 23 5.15 -18.89 -6.21
CA PRO A 23 4.86 -19.88 -5.18
C PRO A 23 3.47 -19.65 -4.57
N VAL A 24 2.72 -20.74 -4.37
CA VAL A 24 1.34 -20.67 -3.86
C VAL A 24 1.38 -20.42 -2.36
N GLU A 25 1.36 -19.14 -1.99
CA GLU A 25 1.30 -18.68 -0.61
C GLU A 25 0.52 -17.37 -0.51
N ASP A 26 0.12 -17.01 0.70
CA ASP A 26 -0.52 -15.74 0.97
C ASP A 26 0.54 -14.65 1.24
N TYR A 27 0.50 -13.59 0.43
CA TYR A 27 1.38 -12.44 0.51
C TYR A 27 0.65 -11.20 1.04
N LEU A 28 -0.48 -11.34 1.74
CA LEU A 28 -1.14 -10.24 2.41
C LEU A 28 -0.33 -9.79 3.64
N PRO A 29 -0.24 -8.47 3.92
CA PRO A 29 0.36 -7.96 5.15
C PRO A 29 -0.47 -8.36 6.38
N GLU A 30 0.14 -9.07 7.33
CA GLU A 30 -0.55 -9.60 8.52
C GLU A 30 -0.25 -8.74 9.75
N THR A 31 1.02 -8.42 9.96
CA THR A 31 1.52 -7.65 11.12
C THR A 31 1.45 -6.15 10.87
N ILE A 32 1.50 -5.35 11.94
CA ILE A 32 1.49 -3.89 11.83
C ILE A 32 2.74 -3.39 11.10
N GLU A 33 3.90 -4.02 11.30
CA GLU A 33 5.15 -3.68 10.62
C GLU A 33 5.07 -3.95 9.12
N GLU A 34 4.50 -5.10 8.71
CA GLU A 34 4.26 -5.43 7.31
C GLU A 34 3.29 -4.42 6.67
N LYS A 35 2.24 -4.02 7.38
CA LYS A 35 1.26 -3.01 6.94
C LYS A 35 1.89 -1.63 6.78
N ILE A 36 2.73 -1.20 7.74
CA ILE A 36 3.45 0.08 7.67
C ILE A 36 4.34 0.13 6.43
N VAL A 37 5.13 -0.92 6.17
CA VAL A 37 6.01 -0.95 4.98
C VAL A 37 5.20 -0.98 3.69
N THR A 38 4.14 -1.79 3.65
CA THR A 38 3.24 -1.85 2.49
C THR A 38 2.63 -0.49 2.21
N TYR A 39 2.18 0.21 3.24
CA TYR A 39 1.56 1.53 3.13
C TYR A 39 2.58 2.61 2.72
N ALA A 40 3.75 2.63 3.33
CA ALA A 40 4.83 3.56 2.97
C ALA A 40 5.22 3.42 1.49
N ASP A 41 5.33 2.18 0.99
CA ASP A 41 5.60 1.92 -0.44
C ASP A 41 4.46 2.39 -1.36
N LYS A 42 3.23 2.56 -0.87
CA LYS A 42 2.12 3.16 -1.64
C LYS A 42 2.13 4.69 -1.64
N LEU A 43 2.97 5.34 -0.82
CA LEU A 43 3.09 6.80 -0.74
C LEU A 43 4.32 7.34 -1.45
N ILE A 44 5.11 6.49 -2.12
CA ILE A 44 6.37 6.88 -2.77
C ILE A 44 6.30 6.59 -4.27
N GLU A 45 6.74 7.56 -5.07
CA GLU A 45 6.97 7.42 -6.50
C GLU A 45 8.34 7.97 -6.87
N GLY A 46 9.28 7.06 -7.15
CA GLY A 46 10.69 7.40 -7.26
C GLY A 46 11.20 7.92 -5.92
N GLU A 47 11.63 9.18 -5.89
CA GLU A 47 12.13 9.86 -4.67
C GLU A 47 11.08 10.77 -4.04
N ARG A 48 9.86 10.83 -4.59
CA ARG A 48 8.81 11.77 -4.15
C ARG A 48 7.75 11.08 -3.32
N VAL A 49 7.35 11.74 -2.25
CA VAL A 49 6.11 11.44 -1.53
C VAL A 49 4.92 11.89 -2.36
N VAL A 50 3.91 11.04 -2.49
CA VAL A 50 2.68 11.31 -3.23
C VAL A 50 1.45 11.01 -2.38
N PRO A 51 0.33 11.74 -2.59
CA PRO A 51 -0.93 11.44 -1.91
C PRO A 51 -1.46 10.07 -2.34
N ILE A 52 -2.17 9.39 -1.44
CA ILE A 52 -2.60 7.99 -1.67
C ILE A 52 -3.54 7.87 -2.87
N GLU A 53 -4.31 8.92 -3.17
CA GLU A 53 -5.23 8.98 -4.31
C GLU A 53 -4.48 8.89 -5.63
N LYS A 54 -3.23 9.36 -5.69
CA LYS A 54 -2.40 9.20 -6.89
C LYS A 54 -2.16 7.72 -7.17
N THR A 55 -1.73 6.98 -6.16
CA THR A 55 -1.50 5.53 -6.25
C THR A 55 -2.79 4.78 -6.59
N ILE A 56 -3.92 5.13 -5.97
CA ILE A 56 -5.23 4.54 -6.28
C ILE A 56 -5.62 4.76 -7.75
N ARG A 57 -5.45 6.00 -8.27
CA ARG A 57 -5.75 6.32 -9.68
C ARG A 57 -4.85 5.55 -10.63
N GLU A 58 -3.56 5.44 -10.32
CA GLU A 58 -2.62 4.69 -11.15
C GLU A 58 -2.92 3.20 -11.19
N PHE A 59 -3.21 2.59 -10.04
CA PHE A 59 -3.61 1.19 -9.96
C PHE A 59 -4.93 0.95 -10.71
N SER A 60 -5.91 1.83 -10.56
CA SER A 60 -7.18 1.77 -11.31
C SER A 60 -6.96 1.80 -12.81
N ARG A 61 -6.05 2.65 -13.30
CA ARG A 61 -5.72 2.75 -14.72
C ARG A 61 -4.96 1.52 -15.25
N LYS A 62 -4.03 0.97 -14.45
CA LYS A 62 -3.15 -0.15 -14.85
C LYS A 62 -3.84 -1.51 -14.77
N LEU A 63 -4.66 -1.73 -13.74
CA LEU A 63 -5.24 -3.03 -13.39
C LEU A 63 -6.75 -3.10 -13.61
N GLY A 64 -7.40 -1.95 -13.84
CA GLY A 64 -8.85 -1.81 -13.92
C GLY A 64 -9.47 -1.37 -12.59
N MET A 65 -10.52 -0.55 -12.65
CA MET A 65 -11.15 0.09 -11.48
C MET A 65 -11.64 -0.90 -10.41
N ASN A 66 -11.99 -2.13 -10.81
CA ASN A 66 -12.53 -3.15 -9.93
C ASN A 66 -11.45 -4.14 -9.43
N HIS A 67 -10.16 -3.84 -9.66
CA HIS A 67 -9.09 -4.75 -9.24
C HIS A 67 -9.00 -4.82 -7.69
N PRO A 68 -8.93 -6.03 -7.08
CA PRO A 68 -8.94 -6.19 -5.63
C PRO A 68 -7.85 -5.43 -4.86
N SER A 69 -6.70 -5.20 -5.50
CA SER A 69 -5.59 -4.41 -4.93
C SER A 69 -6.02 -2.99 -4.54
N ILE A 70 -6.92 -2.37 -5.30
CA ILE A 70 -7.38 -1.00 -5.06
C ILE A 70 -8.12 -0.92 -3.74
N LYS A 71 -9.04 -1.86 -3.51
CA LYS A 71 -9.77 -1.97 -2.25
C LYS A 71 -8.80 -2.20 -1.08
N ARG A 72 -7.81 -3.07 -1.24
CA ARG A 72 -6.80 -3.34 -0.20
C ARG A 72 -5.96 -2.12 0.15
N ILE A 73 -5.55 -1.33 -0.85
CA ILE A 73 -4.82 -0.08 -0.63
C ILE A 73 -5.69 0.93 0.14
N ILE A 74 -6.97 1.07 -0.23
CA ILE A 74 -7.92 1.96 0.46
C ILE A 74 -8.14 1.52 1.91
N ASP A 75 -8.34 0.22 2.14
CA ASP A 75 -8.56 -0.33 3.47
C ASP A 75 -7.31 -0.15 4.35
N LEU A 76 -6.12 -0.37 3.79
CA LEU A 76 -4.85 -0.14 4.47
C LEU A 76 -4.66 1.34 4.85
N HIS A 77 -4.97 2.26 3.94
CA HIS A 77 -4.92 3.69 4.21
C HIS A 77 -5.85 4.09 5.37
N LYS A 78 -7.09 3.57 5.37
CA LYS A 78 -8.04 3.79 6.47
C LYS A 78 -7.55 3.23 7.79
N GLU A 79 -6.98 2.02 7.76
CA GLU A 79 -6.45 1.37 8.96
C GLU A 79 -5.30 2.18 9.57
N ILE A 80 -4.30 2.54 8.78
CA ILE A 80 -3.13 3.29 9.26
C ILE A 80 -3.53 4.70 9.72
N THR A 81 -4.36 5.41 8.97
CA THR A 81 -4.85 6.74 9.37
C THR A 81 -5.60 6.70 10.69
N LYS A 82 -6.43 5.66 10.91
CA LYS A 82 -7.13 5.45 12.17
C LYS A 82 -6.17 5.22 13.33
N ILE A 83 -5.11 4.42 13.13
CA ILE A 83 -4.10 4.14 14.17
C ILE A 83 -3.32 5.41 14.53
N CYS A 84 -2.94 6.22 13.54
CA CYS A 84 -2.20 7.46 13.78
C CYS A 84 -3.04 8.56 14.44
N GLY A 85 -4.37 8.51 14.35
CA GLY A 85 -5.28 9.51 14.92
C GLY A 85 -5.20 10.88 14.23
N VAL A 86 -4.47 10.98 13.12
CA VAL A 86 -4.28 12.19 12.31
C VAL A 86 -4.22 11.79 10.84
N ASN A 87 -4.49 12.74 9.94
CA ASN A 87 -4.25 12.52 8.53
C ASN A 87 -2.72 12.41 8.30
N ILE A 88 -2.26 11.27 7.75
CA ILE A 88 -0.85 11.04 7.42
C ILE A 88 -0.31 12.14 6.50
N GLU A 89 -1.10 12.60 5.52
CA GLU A 89 -0.67 13.64 4.58
C GLU A 89 -0.30 14.94 5.33
N SER A 90 -1.10 15.29 6.35
CA SER A 90 -0.81 16.44 7.22
C SER A 90 0.45 16.27 8.07
N LEU A 91 0.88 15.03 8.37
CA LEU A 91 2.16 14.77 9.03
C LEU A 91 3.34 14.96 8.08
N MET A 92 3.18 14.54 6.83
CA MET A 92 4.24 14.62 5.81
C MET A 92 4.51 16.06 5.40
N GLU A 93 3.47 16.87 5.21
CA GLU A 93 3.59 18.31 4.91
C GLU A 93 4.34 19.08 6.00
N LYS A 94 4.04 18.82 7.28
CA LYS A 94 4.71 19.48 8.41
C LYS A 94 6.20 19.19 8.48
N LYS A 95 6.63 18.01 8.02
CA LYS A 95 8.03 17.61 8.05
C LYS A 95 8.85 18.29 6.96
N LEU A 96 8.23 18.53 5.79
CA LEU A 96 8.83 19.27 4.67
C LEU A 96 9.00 20.78 4.92
N THR A 97 8.25 21.36 5.87
CA THR A 97 8.39 22.77 6.25
C THR A 97 9.39 23.03 7.38
N LEU A 98 9.96 21.96 7.97
CA LEU A 98 10.91 22.03 9.08
C LEU A 98 12.37 21.73 8.67
N GLU A 99 12.61 21.54 7.37
CA GLU A 99 13.93 21.45 6.72
C GLU A 99 14.12 22.65 5.79
#